data_AF-A0A1B2HG53-F1
#
_entry.id   AF-A0A1B2HG53-F1
#
_cell.length_a   1.000
_cell.length_b   1.000
_cell.length_c   1.000
_cell.angle_alpha   90.00
_cell.angle_beta   90.00
_cell.angle_gamma   90.00
#
_symmetry.space_group_name_H-M   'P 1'
#
loop_
_entity.id
_entity.type
_entity.pdbx_description
1 polymer ?
#
loop_
_entity_poly.entity_id
_entity_poly.type
_entity_poly.pdbx_seq_one_letter_code
_entity_poly.pdbx_strand_id
1 'polypeptide(L)'
;MPRWKPDAVERLHTAALELFDEQGFERTTVAEIAQRAGLTPRSFFNHFADKREVLFGLSAELQRELVREIEEGDDTTPPLDAVVRAMGVVADKMFESRRALVTRRLAVVAANPELQERELGKNAALTDAIAAALQDRGCTPDTALLAAGAAMLAQQAAFRTWAQPGETRPLRDLLPAALHALRATVTS
;
A
#
# COMPACT_ATOMS: atom_id res chain seq x y z
N MET A 1 1.33 13.88 -28.51
CA MET A 1 1.06 12.84 -27.49
C MET A 1 0.80 13.55 -26.17
N PRO A 2 -0.31 13.32 -25.43
CA PRO A 2 -0.58 14.11 -24.24
C PRO A 2 0.41 13.71 -23.14
N ARG A 3 1.17 14.72 -22.73
CA ARG A 3 2.13 14.76 -21.64
C ARG A 3 1.40 14.55 -20.31
N TRP A 4 1.25 13.30 -19.89
CA TRP A 4 0.68 12.97 -18.58
C TRP A 4 1.52 13.65 -17.50
N LYS A 5 0.88 14.47 -16.66
CA LYS A 5 1.52 14.97 -15.45
C LYS A 5 1.29 13.92 -14.35
N PRO A 6 2.34 13.42 -13.66
CA PRO A 6 2.23 12.61 -12.45
C PRO A 6 1.22 13.20 -11.42
N ASP A 7 1.04 14.52 -11.48
CA ASP A 7 0.08 15.35 -10.76
C ASP A 7 -1.42 14.95 -10.90
N ALA A 8 -1.86 14.25 -11.95
CA ALA A 8 -3.31 13.98 -12.13
C ALA A 8 -3.85 12.94 -11.14
N VAL A 9 -3.16 11.81 -10.96
CA VAL A 9 -3.54 10.74 -10.03
C VAL A 9 -3.46 11.25 -8.59
N GLU A 10 -2.40 11.97 -8.25
CA GLU A 10 -2.20 12.54 -6.92
C GLU A 10 -3.27 13.58 -6.58
N ARG A 11 -3.59 14.51 -7.51
CA ARG A 11 -4.68 15.48 -7.30
C ARG A 11 -6.04 14.80 -7.12
N LEU A 12 -6.34 13.75 -7.90
CA LEU A 12 -7.58 12.99 -7.75
C LEU A 12 -7.65 12.27 -6.39
N HIS A 13 -6.54 11.68 -5.96
CA HIS A 13 -6.47 11.01 -4.67
C HIS A 13 -6.62 11.99 -3.49
N THR A 14 -5.92 13.12 -3.52
CA THR A 14 -6.05 14.17 -2.51
C THR A 14 -7.45 14.74 -2.48
N ALA A 15 -8.03 15.10 -3.63
CA ALA A 15 -9.40 15.60 -3.73
C ALA A 15 -10.45 14.59 -3.22
N ALA A 16 -10.25 13.30 -3.49
CA ALA A 16 -11.12 12.25 -2.99
C ALA A 16 -11.08 12.18 -1.47
N LEU A 17 -9.88 12.14 -0.87
CA LEU A 17 -9.73 12.12 0.59
C LEU A 17 -10.30 13.39 1.24
N GLU A 18 -10.08 14.56 0.64
CA GLU A 18 -10.71 15.84 1.03
C GLU A 18 -12.22 15.73 1.15
N LEU A 19 -12.88 15.32 0.07
CA LEU A 19 -14.33 15.13 0.04
C LEU A 19 -14.80 14.02 0.99
N PHE A 20 -14.03 12.95 1.16
CA PHE A 20 -14.38 11.88 2.08
C PHE A 20 -14.39 12.33 3.54
N ASP A 21 -13.53 13.25 3.96
CA ASP A 21 -13.63 13.84 5.31
C ASP A 21 -14.74 14.89 5.40
N GLU A 22 -14.94 15.70 4.35
CA GLU A 22 -15.96 16.77 4.34
C GLU A 22 -17.38 16.21 4.42
N GLN A 23 -17.67 15.17 3.63
CA GLN A 23 -19.03 14.68 3.45
C GLN A 23 -19.16 13.16 3.49
N GLY A 24 -18.08 12.41 3.68
CA GLY A 24 -18.11 10.94 3.75
C GLY A 24 -17.96 10.28 2.37
N PHE A 25 -17.46 9.05 2.40
CA PHE A 25 -17.24 8.23 1.20
C PHE A 25 -18.53 8.04 0.41
N GLU A 26 -19.63 7.62 1.05
CA GLU A 26 -20.90 7.29 0.38
C GLU A 26 -21.51 8.46 -0.40
N ARG A 27 -21.54 9.65 0.21
CA ARG A 27 -22.15 10.85 -0.41
C ARG A 27 -21.30 11.47 -1.51
N THR A 28 -20.01 11.13 -1.59
CA THR A 28 -19.09 11.69 -2.59
C THR A 28 -19.22 10.98 -3.93
N THR A 29 -19.28 11.78 -5.00
CA THR A 29 -19.37 11.31 -6.39
C THR A 29 -18.07 11.49 -7.16
N VAL A 30 -17.87 10.70 -8.21
CA VAL A 30 -16.73 10.84 -9.13
C VAL A 30 -16.68 12.24 -9.77
N ALA A 31 -17.84 12.84 -10.03
CA ALA A 31 -17.93 14.17 -10.64
C ALA A 31 -17.37 15.26 -9.71
N GLU A 32 -17.72 15.21 -8.42
CA GLU A 32 -17.19 16.15 -7.42
C GLU A 32 -15.68 15.99 -7.23
N ILE A 33 -15.18 14.75 -7.17
CA ILE A 33 -13.74 14.45 -7.06
C ILE A 33 -13.00 15.04 -8.26
N ALA A 34 -13.49 14.76 -9.47
CA ALA A 34 -12.86 15.27 -10.69
C ALA A 34 -12.87 16.80 -10.72
N GLN A 35 -14.00 17.43 -10.41
CA GLN A 35 -14.13 18.88 -10.36
C GLN A 35 -13.17 19.51 -9.35
N ARG A 36 -13.09 18.94 -8.14
CA ARG A 36 -12.16 19.41 -7.08
C ARG A 36 -10.70 19.29 -7.50
N ALA A 37 -10.35 18.23 -8.23
CA ALA A 37 -9.01 18.05 -8.79
C ALA A 37 -8.74 18.91 -10.05
N GLY A 38 -9.69 19.74 -10.50
CA GLY A 38 -9.57 20.53 -11.73
C GLY A 38 -9.52 19.66 -12.99
N LEU A 39 -10.28 18.56 -13.00
CA LEU A 39 -10.36 17.56 -14.05
C LEU A 39 -11.82 17.27 -14.43
N THR A 40 -12.01 16.51 -15.50
CA THR A 40 -13.36 16.07 -15.93
C THR A 40 -13.65 14.65 -15.43
N PRO A 41 -14.93 14.24 -15.30
CA PRO A 41 -15.28 12.85 -15.01
C PRO A 41 -14.66 11.87 -16.03
N ARG A 42 -14.60 12.25 -17.31
CA ARG A 42 -13.92 11.45 -18.34
C ARG A 42 -12.43 11.25 -18.03
N SER A 43 -11.76 12.29 -17.54
CA SER A 43 -10.36 12.20 -17.11
C SER A 43 -10.20 11.27 -15.89
N PHE A 44 -11.15 11.28 -14.95
CA PHE A 44 -11.16 10.33 -13.84
C PHE A 44 -11.22 8.90 -14.33
N PHE A 45 -12.18 8.58 -15.21
CA PHE A 45 -12.38 7.22 -15.72
C PHE A 45 -11.24 6.70 -16.62
N ASN A 46 -10.40 7.60 -17.14
CA ASN A 46 -9.15 7.20 -17.80
C ASN A 46 -8.11 6.63 -16.81
N HIS A 47 -8.22 6.93 -15.52
CA HIS A 47 -7.30 6.49 -14.48
C HIS A 47 -7.89 5.41 -13.58
N PHE A 48 -9.19 5.51 -13.27
CA PHE A 48 -9.84 4.67 -12.28
C PHE A 48 -11.16 4.11 -12.81
N ALA A 49 -11.36 2.82 -12.62
CA ALA A 49 -12.60 2.16 -13.05
C ALA A 49 -13.83 2.64 -12.26
N ASP A 50 -13.64 2.98 -10.98
CA ASP A 50 -14.71 3.44 -10.10
C ASP A 50 -14.17 4.35 -8.99
N LYS A 51 -15.08 4.86 -8.13
CA LYS A 51 -14.76 5.73 -6.98
C LYS A 51 -13.79 5.07 -5.99
N ARG A 52 -13.85 3.76 -5.78
CA ARG A 52 -13.02 3.04 -4.80
C ARG A 52 -11.58 3.03 -5.27
N GLU A 53 -11.35 2.79 -6.56
CA GLU A 53 -10.00 2.69 -7.15
C GLU A 53 -9.13 3.93 -6.94
N VAL A 54 -9.72 5.11 -6.70
CA VAL A 54 -8.96 6.33 -6.41
C VAL A 54 -8.06 6.19 -5.16
N LEU A 55 -8.45 5.36 -4.19
CA LEU A 55 -7.70 5.08 -2.94
C LEU A 55 -6.58 4.05 -3.11
N PHE A 56 -6.47 3.43 -4.29
CA PHE A 56 -5.54 2.35 -4.61
C PHE A 56 -4.71 2.69 -5.87
N GLY A 57 -4.72 3.95 -6.29
CA GLY A 57 -4.07 4.38 -7.54
C GLY A 57 -2.57 4.13 -7.61
N LEU A 58 -1.91 4.02 -6.45
CA LEU A 58 -0.48 3.72 -6.35
C LEU A 58 -0.19 2.22 -6.15
N SER A 59 -1.20 1.35 -6.01
CA SER A 59 -0.98 -0.06 -5.69
C SER A 59 -0.18 -0.79 -6.76
N ALA A 60 -0.41 -0.49 -8.05
CA ALA A 60 0.34 -1.12 -9.13
C ALA A 60 1.81 -0.66 -9.18
N GLU A 61 2.08 0.61 -8.87
CA GLU A 61 3.45 1.13 -8.77
C GLU A 61 4.17 0.56 -7.55
N LEU A 62 3.51 0.55 -6.40
CA LEU A 62 4.00 -0.07 -5.17
C LEU A 62 4.36 -1.53 -5.39
N GLN A 63 3.47 -2.32 -6.01
CA GLN A 63 3.74 -3.73 -6.29
C GLN A 63 4.97 -3.89 -7.20
N ARG A 64 5.09 -3.09 -8.26
CA ARG A 64 6.26 -3.15 -9.17
C ARG A 64 7.56 -2.82 -8.45
N GLU A 65 7.56 -1.75 -7.66
CA GLU A 65 8.75 -1.35 -6.90
C GLU A 65 9.10 -2.40 -5.84
N LEU A 66 8.11 -2.95 -5.13
CA LEU A 66 8.36 -3.98 -4.13
C LEU A 66 8.93 -5.27 -4.74
N VAL A 67 8.34 -5.74 -5.86
CA VAL A 67 8.85 -6.90 -6.59
C VAL A 67 10.28 -6.66 -7.06
N ARG A 68 10.54 -5.49 -7.64
CA ARG A 68 11.87 -5.10 -8.09
C ARG A 68 12.90 -5.10 -6.95
N GLU A 69 12.57 -4.53 -5.80
CA GLU A 69 13.45 -4.52 -4.62
C GLU A 69 13.69 -5.93 -4.06
N ILE A 70 12.73 -6.84 -4.19
CA ILE A 70 12.91 -8.25 -3.83
C ILE A 70 13.84 -8.94 -4.83
N GLU A 71 13.64 -8.75 -6.13
CA GLU A 71 14.42 -9.35 -7.22
C GLU A 71 15.88 -8.86 -7.23
N GLU A 72 16.11 -7.56 -6.97
CA GLU A 72 17.45 -6.94 -6.95
C GLU A 72 18.19 -7.17 -5.60
N GLY A 73 17.52 -7.76 -4.61
CA GLY A 73 18.04 -7.98 -3.27
C GLY A 73 19.10 -9.09 -3.17
N ASP A 74 19.91 -9.06 -2.12
CA ASP A 74 20.95 -10.06 -1.85
C ASP A 74 20.39 -11.46 -1.55
N ASP A 75 20.96 -12.48 -2.19
CA ASP A 75 20.57 -13.90 -2.10
C ASP A 75 20.97 -14.58 -0.79
N THR A 76 21.88 -13.98 -0.02
CA THR A 76 22.29 -14.56 1.27
C THR A 76 21.32 -14.25 2.41
N THR A 77 20.36 -13.37 2.17
CA THR A 77 19.36 -13.02 3.17
C THR A 77 18.21 -14.02 3.23
N PRO A 78 17.76 -14.42 4.43
CA PRO A 78 16.52 -15.17 4.58
C PRO A 78 15.31 -14.50 3.88
N PRO A 79 14.44 -15.25 3.19
CA PRO A 79 13.38 -14.69 2.33
C PRO A 79 12.47 -13.67 3.02
N LEU A 80 12.04 -13.94 4.25
CA LEU A 80 11.17 -13.04 5.02
C LEU A 80 11.86 -11.70 5.33
N ASP A 81 13.13 -11.74 5.73
CA ASP A 81 13.90 -10.51 6.02
C ASP A 81 14.16 -9.71 4.73
N ALA A 82 14.34 -10.38 3.58
CA ALA A 82 14.48 -9.71 2.29
C ALA A 82 13.22 -8.92 1.92
N VAL A 83 12.03 -9.53 2.05
CA VAL A 83 10.74 -8.85 1.79
C VAL A 83 10.53 -7.68 2.74
N VAL A 84 10.78 -7.85 4.04
CA VAL A 84 10.59 -6.79 5.03
C VAL A 84 11.53 -5.60 4.78
N ARG A 85 12.77 -5.85 4.35
CA ARG A 85 13.67 -4.77 3.92
C ARG A 85 13.20 -4.06 2.67
N ALA A 86 12.76 -4.81 1.65
CA ALA A 86 12.19 -4.23 0.43
C ALA A 86 10.97 -3.34 0.74
N MET A 87 10.09 -3.78 1.65
CA MET A 87 8.98 -2.96 2.15
C MET A 87 9.46 -1.68 2.83
N GLY A 88 10.56 -1.71 3.57
CA GLY A 88 11.18 -0.54 4.18
C GLY A 88 11.66 0.48 3.14
N VAL A 89 12.34 0.02 2.09
CA VAL A 89 12.80 0.87 0.98
C VAL A 89 11.62 1.53 0.26
N VAL A 90 10.59 0.74 -0.09
CA VAL A 90 9.37 1.25 -0.73
C VAL A 90 8.65 2.25 0.18
N ALA A 91 8.60 1.99 1.49
CA ALA A 91 7.97 2.88 2.44
C ALA A 91 8.63 4.26 2.51
N ASP A 92 9.96 4.31 2.51
CA ASP A 92 10.72 5.57 2.47
C ASP A 92 10.45 6.35 1.19
N LYS A 93 10.44 5.65 0.05
CA LYS A 93 10.26 6.25 -1.27
C LYS A 93 8.83 6.78 -1.47
N MET A 94 7.82 6.06 -0.99
CA MET A 94 6.42 6.30 -1.36
C MET A 94 5.54 6.87 -0.25
N PHE A 95 5.85 6.61 1.03
CA PHE A 95 4.94 6.93 2.14
C PHE A 95 5.44 8.04 3.05
N GLU A 96 6.74 8.15 3.31
CA GLU A 96 7.23 9.06 4.35
C GLU A 96 6.93 10.53 4.03
N SER A 97 7.17 10.97 2.79
CA SER A 97 6.82 12.31 2.32
C SER A 97 5.30 12.55 2.22
N ARG A 98 4.50 11.49 2.25
CA ARG A 98 3.04 11.49 2.08
C ARG A 98 2.30 10.96 3.32
N ARG A 99 2.94 10.99 4.50
CA ARG A 99 2.44 10.35 5.71
C ARG A 99 0.98 10.69 6.02
N ALA A 100 0.66 11.98 6.04
CA ALA A 100 -0.70 12.48 6.31
C ALA A 100 -1.74 11.94 5.30
N LEU A 101 -1.37 11.82 4.02
CA LEU A 101 -2.25 11.32 2.98
C LEU A 101 -2.52 9.82 3.17
N VAL A 102 -1.46 9.05 3.46
CA VAL A 102 -1.56 7.59 3.65
C VAL A 102 -2.33 7.26 4.93
N THR A 103 -2.08 7.96 6.05
CA THR A 103 -2.81 7.72 7.31
C THR A 103 -4.29 8.07 7.17
N ARG A 104 -4.63 9.16 6.47
CA ARG A 104 -6.01 9.51 6.14
C ARG A 104 -6.68 8.43 5.29
N ARG A 105 -5.99 7.94 4.26
CA ARG A 105 -6.49 6.82 3.44
C ARG A 105 -6.76 5.57 4.29
N LEU A 106 -5.84 5.21 5.20
CA LEU A 106 -6.03 4.07 6.11
C LEU A 106 -7.26 4.24 6.99
N ALA A 107 -7.49 5.44 7.53
CA ALA A 107 -8.68 5.75 8.32
C ALA A 107 -9.97 5.62 7.50
N VAL A 108 -9.99 6.12 6.27
CA VAL A 108 -11.15 5.99 5.36
C VAL A 108 -11.42 4.52 5.04
N VAL A 109 -10.40 3.72 4.70
CA VAL A 109 -10.59 2.28 4.42
C VAL A 109 -11.10 1.55 5.66
N ALA A 110 -10.53 1.83 6.84
CA ALA A 110 -10.95 1.20 8.09
C ALA A 110 -12.43 1.49 8.45
N ALA A 111 -12.97 2.63 8.03
CA ALA A 111 -14.34 3.04 8.34
C ALA A 111 -15.40 2.50 7.36
N ASN A 112 -15.02 1.88 6.24
CA ASN A 112 -15.96 1.49 5.17
C ASN A 112 -15.78 0.02 4.74
N PRO A 113 -16.75 -0.87 5.00
CA PRO A 113 -16.64 -2.31 4.69
C PRO A 113 -16.32 -2.61 3.22
N GLU A 114 -16.95 -1.91 2.27
CA GLU A 114 -16.68 -2.13 0.84
C GLU A 114 -15.22 -1.81 0.44
N LEU A 115 -14.60 -0.85 1.14
CA LEU A 115 -13.20 -0.52 0.92
C LEU A 115 -12.27 -1.54 1.59
N GLN A 116 -12.67 -2.11 2.74
CA GLN A 116 -11.95 -3.20 3.39
C GLN A 116 -11.93 -4.44 2.48
N GLU A 117 -13.08 -4.82 1.90
CA GLU A 117 -13.16 -5.93 0.93
C GLU A 117 -12.24 -5.69 -0.28
N ARG A 118 -12.22 -4.46 -0.79
CA ARG A 118 -11.34 -4.09 -1.90
C ARG A 118 -9.86 -4.20 -1.51
N GLU A 119 -9.49 -3.72 -0.33
CA GLU A 119 -8.14 -3.80 0.18
C GLU A 119 -7.68 -5.24 0.40
N LEU A 120 -8.55 -6.13 0.88
CA LEU A 120 -8.24 -7.55 1.03
C LEU A 120 -7.83 -8.17 -0.31
N GLY A 121 -8.57 -7.88 -1.39
CA GLY A 121 -8.22 -8.36 -2.72
C GLY A 121 -6.87 -7.82 -3.23
N LYS A 122 -6.57 -6.54 -2.97
CA LYS A 122 -5.28 -5.93 -3.34
C LYS A 122 -4.13 -6.51 -2.52
N ASN A 123 -4.33 -6.75 -1.23
CA ASN A 123 -3.34 -7.39 -0.37
C ASN A 123 -3.07 -8.84 -0.77
N ALA A 124 -4.09 -9.60 -1.17
CA ALA A 124 -3.92 -10.95 -1.71
C ALA A 124 -3.06 -10.93 -2.98
N ALA A 125 -3.40 -10.07 -3.96
CA ALA A 125 -2.62 -9.92 -5.18
C ALA A 125 -1.16 -9.49 -4.93
N LEU A 126 -0.92 -8.61 -3.95
CA LEU A 126 0.42 -8.23 -3.54
C LEU A 126 1.18 -9.40 -2.90
N THR A 127 0.50 -10.19 -2.07
CA THR A 127 1.07 -11.40 -1.44
C THR A 127 1.52 -12.40 -2.51
N ASP A 128 0.68 -12.64 -3.51
CA ASP A 128 1.00 -13.53 -4.63
C ASP A 128 2.20 -13.03 -5.45
N ALA A 129 2.26 -11.72 -5.70
CA ALA A 129 3.38 -11.11 -6.42
C ALA A 129 4.71 -11.22 -5.64
N ILE A 130 4.68 -11.02 -4.32
CA ILE A 130 5.85 -11.22 -3.45
C ILE A 130 6.29 -12.69 -3.48
N ALA A 131 5.34 -13.62 -3.36
CA ALA A 131 5.64 -15.05 -3.40
C ALA A 131 6.20 -15.50 -4.76
N ALA A 132 5.72 -14.92 -5.86
CA ALA A 132 6.29 -15.17 -7.19
C ALA A 132 7.73 -14.67 -7.28
N ALA A 133 7.99 -13.43 -6.86
CA ALA A 133 9.35 -12.86 -6.87
C ALA A 133 10.34 -13.68 -6.03
N LEU A 134 9.91 -14.22 -4.88
CA LEU A 134 10.74 -15.13 -4.08
C LEU A 134 11.00 -16.48 -4.75
N GLN A 135 10.04 -17.02 -5.50
CA GLN A 135 10.22 -18.26 -6.27
C GLN A 135 11.18 -18.07 -7.43
N ASP A 136 11.14 -16.91 -8.11
CA ASP A 136 12.09 -16.56 -9.16
C ASP A 136 13.54 -16.44 -8.62
N ARG A 137 13.68 -16.19 -7.31
CA ARG A 137 14.94 -16.25 -6.57
C ARG A 137 15.29 -17.63 -6.00
N GLY A 138 14.57 -18.67 -6.41
CA GLY A 138 14.85 -20.06 -6.06
C GLY A 138 14.27 -20.53 -4.72
N CYS A 139 13.40 -19.75 -4.07
CA CYS A 139 12.67 -20.24 -2.90
C CYS A 139 11.69 -21.37 -3.30
N THR A 140 11.49 -22.33 -2.42
CA THR A 140 10.40 -23.30 -2.60
C THR A 140 9.04 -22.61 -2.51
N PRO A 141 7.99 -23.15 -3.16
CA PRO A 141 6.65 -22.57 -3.10
C PRO A 141 6.15 -22.33 -1.66
N ASP A 142 6.35 -23.29 -0.76
CA ASP A 142 5.92 -23.18 0.64
C ASP A 142 6.67 -22.08 1.39
N THR A 143 7.99 -21.97 1.18
CA THR A 143 8.79 -20.91 1.82
C THR A 143 8.39 -19.54 1.30
N ALA A 144 8.16 -19.41 -0.01
CA ALA A 144 7.71 -18.16 -0.61
C ALA A 144 6.33 -17.72 -0.10
N LEU A 145 5.37 -18.66 -0.05
CA LEU A 145 4.02 -18.42 0.48
C LEU A 145 4.07 -17.97 1.94
N LEU A 146 4.80 -18.70 2.79
CA LEU A 146 4.90 -18.38 4.23
C LEU A 146 5.63 -17.05 4.46
N ALA A 147 6.71 -16.78 3.73
CA ALA A 147 7.44 -15.52 3.84
C ALA A 147 6.59 -14.33 3.40
N ALA A 148 5.90 -14.43 2.27
CA ALA A 148 5.02 -13.37 1.77
C ALA A 148 3.88 -13.09 2.76
N GLY A 149 3.18 -14.13 3.24
CA GLY A 149 2.10 -13.98 4.21
C GLY A 149 2.56 -13.39 5.54
N ALA A 150 3.69 -13.88 6.08
CA ALA A 150 4.28 -13.35 7.31
C ALA A 150 4.70 -11.88 7.17
N ALA A 151 5.31 -11.50 6.04
CA ALA A 151 5.68 -10.12 5.76
C ALA A 151 4.45 -9.21 5.70
N MET A 152 3.36 -9.66 5.07
CA MET A 152 2.10 -8.91 5.02
C MET A 152 1.46 -8.73 6.40
N LEU A 153 1.52 -9.73 7.27
CA LEU A 153 1.07 -9.58 8.67
C LEU A 153 1.94 -8.57 9.45
N ALA A 154 3.26 -8.64 9.28
CA ALA A 154 4.17 -7.67 9.90
C ALA A 154 3.91 -6.24 9.39
N GLN A 155 3.66 -6.09 8.09
CA GLN A 155 3.30 -4.81 7.47
C GLN A 155 2.00 -4.23 8.03
N GLN A 156 0.95 -5.05 8.19
CA GLN A 156 -0.31 -4.60 8.80
C GLN A 156 -0.11 -4.12 10.24
N ALA A 157 0.66 -4.86 11.05
CA ALA A 157 0.99 -4.47 12.41
C ALA A 157 1.79 -3.16 12.45
N ALA A 158 2.80 -3.01 11.59
CA ALA A 158 3.61 -1.81 11.48
C ALA A 158 2.76 -0.59 11.07
N PHE A 159 1.86 -0.72 10.08
CA PHE A 159 0.96 0.35 9.65
C PHE A 159 0.00 0.78 10.74
N ARG A 160 -0.53 -0.16 11.54
CA ARG A 160 -1.38 0.17 12.69
C ARG A 160 -0.66 1.07 13.69
N THR A 161 0.60 0.77 14.01
CA THR A 161 1.41 1.62 14.90
C THR A 161 1.76 2.94 14.24
N TRP A 162 2.21 2.90 12.97
CA TRP A 162 2.60 4.09 12.21
C TRP A 162 1.48 5.12 12.06
N ALA A 163 0.23 4.67 11.96
CA ALA A 163 -0.94 5.55 11.85
C ALA A 163 -1.41 6.13 13.20
N GLN A 164 -0.82 5.75 14.35
CA GLN A 164 -1.24 6.26 15.65
C GLN A 164 -0.84 7.74 15.84
N PRO A 165 -1.69 8.55 16.50
CA PRO A 165 -1.31 9.89 16.94
C PRO A 165 -0.07 9.85 17.84
N GLY A 166 0.93 10.67 17.55
CA GLY A 166 2.16 10.77 18.35
C GLY A 166 3.26 9.77 17.97
N GLU A 167 3.00 8.80 17.08
CA GLU A 167 4.07 8.00 16.50
C GLU A 167 4.88 8.86 15.52
N THR A 168 6.20 8.90 15.72
CA THR A 168 7.14 9.73 14.95
C THR A 168 8.14 8.90 14.17
N ARG A 169 8.26 7.60 14.48
CA ARG A 169 9.15 6.70 13.75
C ARG A 169 8.64 6.49 12.32
N PRO A 170 9.54 6.39 11.33
CA PRO A 170 9.19 6.03 9.97
C PRO A 170 8.77 4.56 9.89
N LEU A 171 7.99 4.21 8.86
CA LEU A 171 7.45 2.85 8.74
C LEU A 171 8.55 1.79 8.59
N ARG A 172 9.66 2.14 7.91
CA ARG A 172 10.85 1.29 7.79
C ARG A 172 11.43 0.81 9.12
N ASP A 173 11.27 1.59 10.19
CA ASP A 173 11.82 1.27 11.52
C ASP A 173 10.82 0.41 12.33
N LEU A 174 9.53 0.50 12.00
CA LEU A 174 8.46 -0.26 12.65
C LEU A 174 8.32 -1.67 12.08
N LEU A 175 8.67 -1.85 10.80
CA LEU A 175 8.61 -3.13 10.10
C LEU A 175 9.46 -4.24 10.77
N PRO A 176 10.75 -4.01 11.11
CA PRO A 176 11.55 -4.98 11.85
C PRO A 176 10.99 -5.30 13.24
N ALA A 177 10.44 -4.30 13.94
CA ALA A 177 9.84 -4.49 15.25
C ALA A 177 8.59 -5.39 15.18
N ALA A 178 7.74 -5.19 14.17
CA ALA A 178 6.58 -6.04 13.91
C ALA A 178 6.98 -7.48 13.55
N LEU A 179 8.03 -7.66 12.73
CA LEU A 179 8.57 -8.97 12.41
C LEU A 179 9.13 -9.68 13.66
N HIS A 180 9.84 -8.96 14.53
CA HIS A 180 10.34 -9.51 15.78
C HIS A 180 9.19 -9.99 16.69
N ALA A 181 8.13 -9.19 16.82
CA ALA A 181 6.94 -9.58 17.58
C ALA A 181 6.27 -10.84 17.00
N LEU A 182 6.16 -10.95 15.66
CA LEU A 182 5.63 -12.15 14.99
C LEU A 182 6.50 -13.39 15.29
N ARG A 183 7.82 -13.26 15.28
CA ARG A 183 8.73 -14.38 15.62
C ARG A 183 8.54 -14.85 17.06
N ALA A 184 8.26 -13.96 18.00
CA ALA A 184 8.04 -14.32 19.40
C ALA A 184 6.77 -15.17 19.61
N THR A 185 5.77 -15.08 18.73
CA THR A 185 4.52 -15.86 18.87
C THR A 185 4.67 -17.33 18.48
N VAL A 186 5.73 -17.70 17.76
CA VAL A 186 5.95 -19.08 17.29
C VAL A 186 7.03 -19.83 18.07
N THR A 187 7.81 -19.12 18.89
CA THR A 187 8.86 -19.70 19.74
C THR A 187 8.43 -19.94 21.19
N SER A 188 7.18 -19.61 21.53
CA SER A 188 6.58 -19.82 22.86
C SER A 188 5.80 -21.13 22.90
#